data_AF-A0AAV3QSR1-F1
#
_entry.id   AF-A0AAV3QSR1-F1
#
_cell.length_a   1.000
_cell.length_b   1.000
_cell.length_c   1.000
_cell.angle_alpha   90.00
_cell.angle_beta   90.00
_cell.angle_gamma   90.00
#
_symmetry.space_group_name_H-M   'P 1'
#
loop_
_entity.id
_entity.type
_entity.pdbx_description
1 polymer ?
#
loop_
_entity_poly.entity_id
_entity_poly.type
_entity_poly.pdbx_seq_one_letter_code
_entity_poly.pdbx_strand_id
1 'polypeptide(L)'
;MDPKLTELSQVFERFKAAFTLHDFDTCSTLLTNLKVMLTGFKSLPPLFENTKNAVKELTIARDIYEHAVVLSVKIEDQEAFERDFFQLKPYYTDAR
;
A
#
# COMPACT_ATOMS: atom_id res chain seq x y z
N MET A 1 10.65 -5.90 16.34
CA MET A 1 10.15 -5.27 15.09
C MET A 1 9.38 -4.04 15.45
N ASP A 2 9.28 -3.04 14.57
CA ASP A 2 8.45 -1.85 14.82
C ASP A 2 6.97 -2.30 14.97
N PRO A 3 6.27 -1.90 16.05
CA PRO A 3 4.89 -2.30 16.27
C PRO A 3 3.97 -1.84 15.13
N LYS A 4 4.21 -0.66 14.54
CA LYS A 4 3.41 -0.14 13.42
C LYS A 4 3.59 -0.96 12.15
N LEU A 5 4.82 -1.38 11.88
CA LEU A 5 5.12 -2.22 10.72
C LEU A 5 4.49 -3.63 10.87
N THR A 6 4.46 -4.14 12.09
CA THR A 6 3.82 -5.43 12.40
C THR A 6 2.31 -5.36 12.19
N GLU A 7 1.67 -4.31 12.69
CA GLU A 7 0.25 -4.05 12.49
C GLU A 7 -0.09 -3.86 11.00
N LEU A 8 0.68 -3.04 10.27
CA LEU A 8 0.52 -2.82 8.84
C LEU A 8 0.58 -4.15 8.07
N SER A 9 1.56 -4.99 8.41
CA SER A 9 1.71 -6.32 7.78
C SER A 9 0.50 -7.22 8.05
N GLN A 10 -0.04 -7.22 9.28
CA GLN A 10 -1.23 -8.01 9.62
C GLN A 10 -2.48 -7.55 8.88
N VAL A 11 -2.69 -6.23 8.78
CA VAL A 11 -3.81 -5.67 7.99
C VAL A 11 -3.63 -6.00 6.52
N PHE A 12 -2.40 -5.97 6.01
CA PHE A 12 -2.11 -6.29 4.62
C PHE A 12 -2.33 -7.78 4.30
N GLU A 13 -2.01 -8.70 5.21
CA GLU A 13 -2.37 -10.11 5.05
C GLU A 13 -3.89 -10.32 4.99
N ARG A 14 -4.66 -9.60 5.81
CA ARG A 14 -6.13 -9.65 5.74
C ARG A 14 -6.65 -9.10 4.42
N PHE A 15 -6.04 -8.03 3.91
CA PHE A 15 -6.36 -7.49 2.60
C PHE A 15 -6.12 -8.52 1.50
N LYS A 16 -4.96 -9.19 1.49
CA LYS A 16 -4.64 -10.23 0.49
C LYS A 16 -5.60 -11.43 0.57
N ALA A 17 -6.01 -11.81 1.78
CA ALA A 17 -7.01 -12.85 1.98
C ALA A 17 -8.38 -12.45 1.37
N ALA A 18 -8.86 -11.23 1.66
CA ALA A 18 -10.10 -10.70 1.07
C ALA A 18 -9.99 -10.60 -0.46
N PHE A 19 -8.83 -10.19 -0.97
CA PHE A 19 -8.57 -10.08 -2.41
C PHE A 19 -8.67 -11.43 -3.12
N THR A 20 -8.14 -12.49 -2.50
CA THR A 20 -8.22 -13.87 -3.00
C THR A 20 -9.66 -14.40 -2.99
N LEU A 21 -10.48 -13.96 -2.04
CA LEU A 21 -11.90 -14.29 -1.95
C LEU A 21 -12.79 -13.43 -2.87
N HIS A 22 -12.21 -12.49 -3.62
CA HIS A 22 -12.92 -11.50 -4.42
C HIS A 22 -13.91 -10.62 -3.63
N ASP A 23 -13.68 -10.46 -2.32
CA ASP A 23 -14.45 -9.55 -1.49
C ASP A 23 -13.88 -8.13 -1.64
N PHE A 24 -14.26 -7.46 -2.73
CA PHE A 24 -13.71 -6.17 -3.12
C PHE A 24 -14.20 -5.01 -2.24
N ASP A 25 -15.37 -5.14 -1.60
CA ASP A 25 -15.88 -4.15 -0.63
C ASP A 25 -14.98 -4.13 0.62
N THR A 26 -14.66 -5.31 1.15
CA THR A 26 -13.71 -5.44 2.25
C THR A 26 -12.31 -5.00 1.83
N CYS A 27 -11.87 -5.33 0.62
CA CYS A 27 -10.59 -4.85 0.09
C CYS A 27 -10.51 -3.32 0.07
N SER A 28 -11.55 -2.64 -0.39
CA SER A 28 -11.59 -1.17 -0.48
C SER A 28 -11.51 -0.52 0.91
N THR A 29 -12.20 -1.10 1.89
CA THR A 29 -12.16 -0.65 3.29
C THR A 29 -10.77 -0.85 3.89
N LEU A 30 -10.19 -2.05 3.73
CA LEU A 30 -8.86 -2.37 4.24
C LEU A 30 -7.77 -1.54 3.56
N LEU A 31 -7.87 -1.32 2.24
CA LEU A 31 -6.94 -0.50 1.48
C LEU A 31 -6.93 0.95 1.96
N THR A 32 -8.10 1.50 2.28
CA THR A 32 -8.20 2.85 2.86
C THR A 32 -7.45 2.92 4.19
N ASN A 33 -7.64 1.93 5.08
CA ASN A 33 -6.90 1.85 6.34
C ASN A 33 -5.39 1.74 6.12
N LEU A 34 -4.95 0.83 5.24
CA LEU A 34 -3.54 0.67 4.88
C LEU A 34 -2.93 1.98 4.39
N LYS A 35 -3.59 2.71 3.48
CA LYS A 35 -3.11 4.00 2.97
C LYS A 35 -2.96 5.04 4.09
N VAL A 36 -3.90 5.10 5.04
CA VAL A 36 -3.77 5.98 6.22
C VAL A 36 -2.55 5.59 7.06
N MET A 37 -2.34 4.30 7.33
CA MET A 37 -1.17 3.84 8.08
C MET A 37 0.14 4.20 7.38
N LEU A 38 0.19 4.13 6.04
CA LEU A 38 1.36 4.51 5.24
C LEU A 38 1.79 5.97 5.48
N THR A 39 0.85 6.90 5.67
CA THR A 39 1.17 8.31 5.94
C THR A 39 1.99 8.54 7.22
N GLY A 40 2.01 7.56 8.14
CA GLY A 40 2.78 7.61 9.37
C GLY A 40 4.27 7.27 9.24
N PHE A 41 4.72 6.78 8.08
CA PHE A 41 6.11 6.37 7.86
C PHE A 41 6.89 7.46 7.12
N LYS A 42 7.94 7.97 7.76
CA LYS A 42 8.79 9.03 7.20
C LYS A 42 9.75 8.55 6.11
N SER A 43 9.95 7.24 5.99
CA SER A 43 10.75 6.63 4.93
C SER A 43 10.06 6.63 3.58
N LEU A 44 8.75 6.90 3.54
CA LEU A 44 7.95 6.91 2.33
C LEU A 44 8.01 8.28 1.63
N PRO A 45 7.61 8.36 0.35
CA PRO A 45 7.42 9.64 -0.32
C PRO A 45 6.47 10.54 0.49
N PRO A 46 6.75 11.85 0.61
CA PRO A 46 7.80 12.60 -0.08
C PRO A 46 9.13 12.71 0.68
N LEU A 47 9.22 12.20 1.91
CA LEU A 47 10.35 12.49 2.83
C LEU A 47 11.57 11.61 2.58
N PHE A 48 11.36 10.33 2.26
CA PHE A 48 12.44 9.36 2.02
C PHE A 48 13.51 9.33 3.13
N GLU A 49 13.12 9.55 4.40
CA GLU A 49 14.06 9.52 5.51
C GLU A 49 14.68 8.13 5.65
N ASN A 50 16.00 8.07 5.81
CA ASN A 50 16.71 6.81 6.01
C ASN A 50 16.50 6.29 7.45
N THR A 51 15.38 5.61 7.67
CA THR A 51 15.06 4.92 8.93
C THR A 51 15.68 3.51 8.94
N LYS A 52 15.80 2.92 10.14
CA LYS A 52 16.31 1.54 10.30
C LYS A 52 15.48 0.49 9.55
N ASN A 53 14.22 0.76 9.24
CA ASN A 53 13.30 -0.14 8.55
C ASN A 53 12.89 0.37 7.16
N ALA A 54 13.52 1.44 6.64
CA ALA A 54 13.09 2.13 5.43
C ALA A 54 12.89 1.18 4.24
N VAL A 55 13.81 0.23 4.04
CA VAL A 55 13.70 -0.77 2.97
C VAL A 55 12.43 -1.62 3.10
N LYS A 56 12.09 -2.06 4.31
CA LYS A 56 10.88 -2.88 4.55
C LYS A 56 9.62 -2.04 4.39
N GLU A 57 9.63 -0.81 4.89
CA GLU A 57 8.52 0.15 4.80
C GLU A 57 8.23 0.50 3.33
N LEU A 58 9.27 0.80 2.54
CA LEU A 58 9.15 1.04 1.09
C LEU A 58 8.66 -0.20 0.34
N THR A 59 9.15 -1.39 0.70
CA THR A 59 8.76 -2.65 0.03
C THR A 59 7.28 -2.96 0.26
N ILE A 60 6.81 -2.87 1.50
CA ILE A 60 5.40 -3.16 1.81
C ILE A 60 4.47 -2.07 1.24
N ALA A 61 4.88 -0.81 1.26
CA ALA A 61 4.11 0.28 0.66
C ALA A 61 3.95 0.07 -0.85
N ARG A 62 5.04 -0.31 -1.55
CA ARG A 62 4.99 -0.65 -2.97
C ARG A 62 3.99 -1.78 -3.25
N ASP A 63 4.07 -2.87 -2.49
CA ASP A 63 3.17 -4.04 -2.65
C ASP A 63 1.70 -3.67 -2.42
N ILE A 64 1.42 -2.82 -1.43
CA ILE A 64 0.07 -2.28 -1.18
C ILE A 64 -0.44 -1.49 -2.39
N TYR A 65 0.38 -0.59 -2.96
CA TYR A 65 -0.03 0.20 -4.12
C TYR A 65 -0.14 -0.64 -5.40
N GLU A 66 0.67 -1.68 -5.58
CA GLU A 66 0.50 -2.64 -6.68
C GLU A 66 -0.88 -3.31 -6.61
N HIS A 67 -1.25 -3.81 -5.44
CA HIS A 67 -2.57 -4.40 -5.24
C HIS A 67 -3.70 -3.38 -5.40
N ALA A 68 -3.49 -2.13 -5.00
CA ALA A 68 -4.45 -1.05 -5.19
C ALA A 68 -4.76 -0.80 -6.68
N VAL A 69 -3.71 -0.79 -7.51
CA VAL A 69 -3.83 -0.68 -8.97
C VAL A 69 -4.57 -1.88 -9.55
N VAL A 70 -4.28 -3.10 -9.10
CA VAL A 70 -5.02 -4.28 -9.60
C VAL A 70 -6.48 -4.26 -9.13
N LEU A 71 -6.75 -3.87 -7.87
CA LEU A 71 -8.10 -3.78 -7.32
C LEU A 71 -8.95 -2.79 -8.12
N SER A 72 -8.43 -1.59 -8.40
CA SER A 72 -9.15 -0.57 -9.18
C SER A 72 -9.56 -1.06 -10.56
N VAL A 73 -8.71 -1.84 -11.24
CA VAL A 73 -9.07 -2.50 -12.51
C VAL A 73 -10.17 -3.55 -12.30
N LYS A 74 -10.12 -4.34 -11.22
CA LYS A 74 -11.13 -5.37 -10.92
C LYS A 74 -12.51 -4.81 -10.65
N ILE A 75 -12.59 -3.61 -10.06
CA ILE A 75 -13.85 -2.93 -9.76
C ILE A 75 -14.21 -1.88 -10.83
N GLU A 76 -13.45 -1.80 -11.92
CA GLU A 76 -13.67 -0.88 -13.04
C GLU A 76 -13.68 0.61 -12.63
N ASP A 77 -12.92 0.98 -11.59
CA ASP A 77 -12.78 2.35 -11.12
C ASP A 77 -11.54 3.02 -11.75
N GLN A 78 -11.78 3.76 -12.84
CA GLN A 78 -10.72 4.45 -13.58
C GLN A 78 -10.03 5.54 -12.74
N GLU A 79 -10.78 6.29 -11.93
CA GLU A 79 -10.21 7.38 -11.13
C GLU A 79 -9.29 6.82 -10.02
N ALA A 80 -9.69 5.70 -9.41
CA ALA A 80 -8.84 4.99 -8.46
C ALA A 80 -7.60 4.41 -9.14
N PHE A 81 -7.74 3.85 -10.33
CA PHE A 81 -6.61 3.33 -11.10
C PHE A 81 -5.55 4.41 -11.36
N GLU A 82 -5.95 5.54 -11.94
CA GLU A 82 -5.01 6.62 -12.25
C GLU A 82 -4.32 7.13 -10.99
N ARG A 83 -5.09 7.41 -9.94
CA ARG A 83 -4.58 7.90 -8.66
C ARG A 83 -3.58 6.92 -8.03
N ASP A 84 -3.94 5.64 -7.96
CA ASP A 84 -3.09 4.64 -7.30
C ASP A 84 -1.85 4.31 -8.13
N PHE A 85 -1.95 4.36 -9.46
CA PHE A 85 -0.81 4.22 -10.35
C PHE A 85 0.19 5.38 -10.20
N PHE A 86 -0.31 6.62 -10.08
CA PHE A 86 0.57 7.77 -9.81
C PHE A 86 1.27 7.66 -8.46
N GLN A 87 0.61 7.12 -7.43
CA GLN A 87 1.22 6.88 -6.12
C GLN A 87 2.24 5.72 -6.14
N LEU A 88 2.04 4.72 -7.00
CA LEU A 88 2.97 3.60 -7.17
C LEU A 88 4.28 4.01 -7.87
N LYS A 89 4.21 4.97 -8.80
CA LYS A 89 5.33 5.34 -9.67
C LYS A 89 6.64 5.71 -8.94
N PRO A 90 6.65 6.52 -7.85
CA PRO A 90 7.87 6.85 -7.10
C PRO A 90 8.59 5.62 -6.55
N TYR A 91 7.87 4.54 -6.22
CA TYR A 91 8.46 3.32 -5.68
C TYR A 91 9.30 2.53 -6.70
N TYR A 92 9.15 2.83 -7.99
CA TYR A 92 9.93 2.23 -9.08
C TYR A 92 10.97 3.17 -9.68
N THR A 93 10.85 4.48 -9.41
CA THR A 93 11.68 5.52 -10.02
C THR A 93 12.62 6.18 -9.02
N ASP A 94 12.12 6.50 -7.82
CA ASP A 94 12.82 7.31 -6.82
C ASP A 94 13.33 6.47 -5.63
N ALA A 95 12.66 5.36 -5.30
CA ALA A 95 13.02 4.48 -4.17
C ALA A 95 14.17 3.49 -4.49
N ARG A 96 15.31 4.01 -4.96
CA ARG A 96 16.54 3.24 -5.24
C ARG A 96 17.60 3.38 -4.14
#